data_AF-A0A135T668-F1
#
_entry.id   AF-A0A135T668-F1
#
_cell.length_a   1.000
_cell.length_b   1.000
_cell.length_c   1.000
_cell.angle_alpha   90.00
_cell.angle_beta   90.00
_cell.angle_gamma   90.00
#
_symmetry.space_group_name_H-M   'P 1'
#
loop_
_entity.id
_entity.type
_entity.pdbx_description
1 polymer ?
#
loop_
_entity_poly.entity_id
_entity_poly.type
_entity_poly.pdbx_seq_one_letter_code
_entity_poly.pdbx_strand_id
1 'polypeptide(L)'
;MKISLSLCSALAAAGIVAGHIAAWADGMYCRGGNNTAVDDSNTNLVVNPLYQLPKAKWWMQADRGCDKVPPPAGQFLNLPARGKFTVDLGANRGCTSLSYGGKTATQWPDCSEHPEDWHAPGLGKCLVDNPDGKGGAMHTQNYTTTAGTAFAISYQSDVKKVTMENLVVFSVVEQCNVTNAVSTKKLGTAKPPVACRDDSKKCVAGPKQMIAWNQAEGNNVPDIGYSPGYNARMGFKAGAQNDIFV
;
A
#
# COMPACT_ATOMS: atom_id res chain seq x y z
N MET A 1 -43.96 -39.05 10.55
CA MET A 1 -43.39 -37.80 10.01
C MET A 1 -42.88 -36.94 11.17
N LYS A 2 -41.57 -36.91 11.41
CA LYS A 2 -40.87 -35.87 12.18
C LYS A 2 -39.47 -35.74 11.59
N ILE A 3 -39.31 -34.81 10.66
CA ILE A 3 -38.02 -34.41 10.11
C ILE A 3 -37.39 -33.48 11.15
N SER A 4 -36.36 -33.95 11.85
CA SER A 4 -35.54 -33.10 12.71
C SER A 4 -34.54 -32.37 11.82
N LEU A 5 -34.79 -31.08 11.59
CA LEU A 5 -33.87 -30.19 10.89
C LEU A 5 -32.78 -29.79 11.89
N SER A 6 -31.63 -30.45 11.84
CA SER A 6 -30.46 -30.07 12.61
C SER A 6 -29.80 -28.86 11.94
N LEU A 7 -29.98 -27.69 12.53
CA LEU A 7 -29.40 -26.44 12.06
C LEU A 7 -27.89 -26.45 12.42
N CYS A 8 -27.04 -26.79 11.45
CA CYS A 8 -25.60 -26.60 11.59
C CYS A 8 -25.31 -25.09 11.54
N SER A 9 -25.21 -24.45 12.70
CA SER A 9 -24.69 -23.10 12.83
C SER A 9 -23.23 -23.09 12.38
N ALA A 10 -22.98 -22.72 11.13
CA ALA A 10 -21.64 -22.40 10.66
C ALA A 10 -21.18 -21.13 11.40
N LEU A 11 -20.36 -21.31 12.43
CA LEU A 11 -19.67 -20.23 13.10
C LEU A 11 -18.67 -19.66 12.08
N ALA A 12 -19.05 -18.59 11.38
CA ALA A 12 -18.13 -17.81 10.59
C ALA A 12 -17.10 -17.21 11.56
N ALA A 13 -15.90 -17.80 11.62
CA ALA A 13 -14.77 -17.16 12.26
C ALA A 13 -14.48 -15.88 11.48
N ALA A 14 -15.02 -14.77 11.95
CA ALA A 14 -14.61 -13.44 11.50
C ALA A 14 -13.14 -13.29 11.93
N GLY A 15 -12.23 -13.67 11.04
CA GLY A 15 -10.82 -13.34 11.21
C GLY A 15 -10.73 -11.83 11.37
N ILE A 16 -10.24 -11.37 12.51
CA ILE A 16 -9.94 -9.96 12.71
C ILE A 16 -8.84 -9.64 11.70
N VAL A 17 -9.20 -8.96 10.62
CA VAL A 17 -8.23 -8.51 9.62
C VAL A 17 -7.43 -7.40 10.30
N ALA A 18 -6.26 -7.72 10.85
CA ALA A 18 -5.49 -6.76 11.65
C ALA A 18 -4.69 -5.76 10.80
N GLY A 19 -4.96 -5.61 9.49
CA GLY A 19 -4.04 -4.98 8.53
C GLY A 19 -4.45 -3.62 8.09
N HIS A 20 -4.04 -2.63 8.86
CA HIS A 20 -4.56 -1.28 8.72
C HIS A 20 -3.40 -0.31 8.67
N ILE A 21 -2.86 -0.03 7.47
CA ILE A 21 -1.84 0.98 7.23
C ILE A 21 -2.14 1.70 5.92
N ALA A 22 -1.94 3.02 5.91
CA ALA A 22 -1.91 3.83 4.71
C ALA A 22 -0.64 4.69 4.68
N ALA A 23 -0.27 5.12 3.47
CA ALA A 23 0.68 6.20 3.28
C ALA A 23 -0.04 7.54 3.41
N TRP A 24 0.30 8.29 4.44
CA TRP A 24 -0.20 9.63 4.73
C TRP A 24 0.78 10.65 4.16
N ALA A 25 0.27 11.50 3.27
CA ALA A 25 1.06 12.54 2.60
C ALA A 25 0.18 13.73 2.24
N ASP A 26 0.81 14.90 2.09
CA ASP A 26 0.16 16.00 1.40
C ASP A 26 -0.15 15.62 -0.06
N GLY A 27 -1.25 16.12 -0.60
CA GLY A 27 -1.70 15.76 -1.94
C GLY A 27 -2.41 14.41 -2.05
N MET A 28 -2.62 13.67 -0.95
CA MET A 28 -3.45 12.46 -0.98
C MET A 28 -4.95 12.80 -1.03
N TYR A 29 -5.72 11.96 -1.71
CA TYR A 29 -7.17 11.97 -1.59
C TYR A 29 -7.58 11.49 -0.19
N CYS A 30 -8.72 11.98 0.32
CA CYS A 30 -9.32 11.46 1.54
C CYS A 30 -8.50 11.66 2.83
N ARG A 31 -7.53 12.61 2.84
CA ARG A 31 -6.61 12.84 3.98
C ARG A 31 -7.36 13.04 5.31
N GLY A 32 -8.46 13.78 5.28
CA GLY A 32 -9.31 14.05 6.45
C GLY A 32 -10.59 13.22 6.52
N GLY A 33 -10.72 12.17 5.72
CA GLY A 33 -11.95 11.39 5.54
C GLY A 33 -12.63 11.62 4.18
N ASN A 34 -13.85 11.09 4.03
CA ASN A 34 -14.62 11.13 2.77
C ASN A 34 -15.64 12.28 2.68
N ASN A 35 -15.48 13.31 3.52
CA ASN A 35 -16.31 14.51 3.48
C ASN A 35 -15.42 15.74 3.26
N THR A 36 -15.61 16.44 2.14
CA THR A 36 -14.83 17.64 1.79
C THR A 36 -15.00 18.81 2.78
N ALA A 37 -16.05 18.79 3.61
CA ALA A 37 -16.29 19.80 4.63
C ALA A 37 -15.59 19.49 5.98
N VAL A 38 -14.95 18.32 6.11
CA VAL A 38 -14.36 17.86 7.37
C VAL A 38 -12.90 17.46 7.13
N ASP A 39 -11.99 18.02 7.92
CA ASP A 39 -10.59 17.58 8.00
C ASP A 39 -10.35 16.85 9.32
N ASP A 40 -10.73 15.57 9.41
CA ASP A 40 -10.57 14.78 10.63
C ASP A 40 -9.10 14.42 10.86
N SER A 41 -8.52 14.95 11.94
CA SER A 41 -7.14 14.69 12.34
C SER A 41 -6.94 13.33 13.02
N ASN A 42 -8.00 12.55 13.25
CA ASN A 42 -7.93 11.23 13.88
C ASN A 42 -8.59 10.12 13.05
N THR A 43 -8.60 10.27 11.72
CA THR A 43 -9.27 9.29 10.85
C THR A 43 -8.41 8.04 10.60
N ASN A 44 -9.08 6.90 10.52
CA ASN A 44 -8.54 5.62 10.05
C ASN A 44 -9.27 5.14 8.78
N LEU A 45 -9.94 6.03 8.04
CA LEU A 45 -10.77 5.63 6.92
C LEU A 45 -9.99 4.90 5.82
N VAL A 46 -8.83 5.46 5.44
CA VAL A 46 -8.03 5.00 4.29
C VAL A 46 -7.18 3.76 4.58
N VAL A 47 -7.09 3.34 5.84
CA VAL A 47 -6.20 2.25 6.25
C VAL A 47 -6.85 0.87 6.07
N ASN A 48 -8.17 0.80 5.90
CA ASN A 48 -8.87 -0.47 5.71
C ASN A 48 -8.41 -1.18 4.42
N PRO A 49 -8.11 -2.48 4.46
CA PRO A 49 -7.65 -3.21 3.29
C PRO A 49 -8.72 -3.30 2.20
N LEU A 50 -8.27 -3.47 0.95
CA LEU A 50 -9.14 -3.70 -0.21
C LEU A 50 -9.08 -5.19 -0.55
N TYR A 51 -10.21 -5.88 -0.51
CA TYR A 51 -10.27 -7.33 -0.71
C TYR A 51 -11.57 -7.74 -1.39
N GLN A 52 -11.47 -8.55 -2.43
CA GLN A 52 -12.61 -9.10 -3.18
C GLN A 52 -13.61 -8.03 -3.66
N LEU A 53 -13.10 -6.87 -4.08
CA LEU A 53 -13.91 -5.76 -4.58
C LEU A 53 -13.94 -5.72 -6.13
N PRO A 54 -15.04 -5.24 -6.75
CA PRO A 54 -15.03 -4.87 -8.17
C PRO A 54 -14.06 -3.71 -8.45
N LYS A 55 -13.61 -3.56 -9.70
CA LYS A 55 -12.62 -2.52 -10.08
C LYS A 55 -13.07 -1.11 -9.73
N ALA A 56 -14.34 -0.81 -9.95
CA ALA A 56 -14.95 0.49 -9.63
C ALA A 56 -15.02 0.79 -8.13
N LYS A 57 -14.68 -0.16 -7.24
CA LYS A 57 -14.70 -0.01 -5.78
C LYS A 57 -13.30 0.07 -5.20
N TRP A 58 -12.37 -0.79 -5.61
CA TRP A 58 -11.00 -0.72 -5.07
C TRP A 58 -10.18 0.42 -5.69
N TRP A 59 -10.47 0.82 -6.94
CA TRP A 59 -9.74 1.90 -7.59
C TRP A 59 -9.90 3.20 -6.79
N MET A 60 -8.78 3.80 -6.38
CA MET A 60 -8.75 5.02 -5.56
C MET A 60 -9.60 4.93 -4.27
N GLN A 61 -9.79 3.72 -3.72
CA GLN A 61 -10.64 3.47 -2.55
C GLN A 61 -12.07 4.06 -2.70
N ALA A 62 -12.67 3.86 -3.86
CA ALA A 62 -14.03 4.31 -4.16
C ALA A 62 -15.12 3.59 -3.33
N ASP A 63 -14.82 2.42 -2.75
CA ASP A 63 -15.68 1.70 -1.79
C ASP A 63 -16.11 2.57 -0.61
N ARG A 64 -15.22 3.47 -0.18
CA ARG A 64 -15.42 4.39 0.94
C ARG A 64 -15.46 5.86 0.54
N GLY A 65 -15.59 6.15 -0.75
CA GLY A 65 -15.80 7.50 -1.30
C GLY A 65 -14.54 8.36 -1.42
N CYS A 66 -13.35 7.77 -1.32
CA CYS A 66 -12.11 8.54 -1.36
C CYS A 66 -11.77 9.09 -2.73
N ASP A 67 -12.27 8.47 -3.80
CA ASP A 67 -12.18 8.97 -5.17
C ASP A 67 -12.87 10.34 -5.39
N LYS A 68 -13.69 10.79 -4.43
CA LYS A 68 -14.48 12.03 -4.51
C LYS A 68 -13.95 13.17 -3.64
N VAL A 69 -12.95 12.91 -2.80
CA VAL A 69 -12.38 13.90 -1.89
C VAL A 69 -10.93 14.19 -2.31
N PRO A 70 -10.73 15.14 -3.23
CA PRO A 70 -9.39 15.51 -3.65
C PRO A 70 -8.62 16.19 -2.50
N PRO A 71 -7.29 16.25 -2.58
CA PRO A 71 -6.51 17.08 -1.67
C PRO A 71 -6.92 18.57 -1.80
N PRO A 72 -6.70 19.38 -0.74
CA PRO A 72 -6.84 20.82 -0.83
C PRO A 72 -6.01 21.41 -1.98
N ALA A 73 -6.52 22.48 -2.60
CA ALA A 73 -5.83 23.14 -3.71
C ALA A 73 -4.40 23.57 -3.32
N GLY A 74 -3.43 23.27 -4.19
CA GLY A 74 -2.03 23.62 -3.98
C GLY A 74 -1.25 22.64 -3.08
N GLN A 75 -1.88 21.63 -2.50
CA GLN A 75 -1.17 20.59 -1.74
C GLN A 75 -0.72 19.44 -2.64
N PHE A 76 0.58 19.16 -2.62
CA PHE A 76 1.20 18.10 -3.41
C PHE A 76 2.26 17.38 -2.57
N LEU A 77 2.38 16.06 -2.77
CA LEU A 77 3.58 15.35 -2.36
C LEU A 77 4.72 15.79 -3.27
N ASN A 78 5.68 16.52 -2.72
CA ASN A 78 6.86 16.90 -3.48
C ASN A 78 7.76 15.68 -3.69
N LEU A 79 7.95 15.31 -4.95
CA LEU A 79 8.86 14.26 -5.36
C LEU A 79 10.11 14.96 -5.90
N PRO A 80 11.12 15.29 -5.05
CA PRO A 80 12.37 15.81 -5.55
C PRO A 80 12.90 14.73 -6.48
N ALA A 81 12.94 15.08 -7.78
CA ALA A 81 13.56 14.22 -8.75
C ALA A 81 14.91 13.92 -8.16
N ARG A 82 15.17 12.63 -8.01
CA ARG A 82 16.51 12.28 -7.66
C ARG A 82 16.93 12.85 -6.26
N GLY A 83 16.00 12.78 -5.30
CA GLY A 83 16.22 12.97 -3.87
C GLY A 83 15.45 11.93 -3.04
N LYS A 84 15.37 12.17 -1.73
CA LYS A 84 14.50 11.40 -0.83
C LYS A 84 13.19 12.16 -0.64
N PHE A 85 12.09 11.44 -0.64
CA PHE A 85 10.83 11.93 -0.11
C PHE A 85 10.43 11.01 1.03
N THR A 86 9.77 11.59 2.04
CA THR A 86 9.27 10.87 3.19
C THR A 86 7.76 10.95 3.17
N VAL A 87 7.12 9.82 3.45
CA VAL A 87 5.70 9.74 3.77
C VAL A 87 5.57 9.04 5.10
N ASP A 88 4.50 9.33 5.82
CA ASP A 88 4.22 8.63 7.06
C ASP A 88 3.39 7.38 6.75
N LEU A 89 3.87 6.21 7.15
CA LEU A 89 3.04 5.01 7.17
C LEU A 89 2.37 4.94 8.54
N GLY A 90 1.03 4.96 8.56
CA GLY A 90 0.28 5.01 9.81
C GLY A 90 -1.02 4.23 9.76
N ALA A 91 -1.37 3.61 10.89
CA ALA A 91 -2.65 2.92 11.11
C ALA A 91 -3.80 3.88 11.43
N ASN A 92 -3.47 5.14 11.74
CA ASN A 92 -4.39 6.26 11.85
C ASN A 92 -3.64 7.53 11.47
N ARG A 93 -4.31 8.52 10.88
CA ARG A 93 -3.71 9.84 10.62
C ARG A 93 -3.14 10.47 11.88
N GLY A 94 -3.82 10.27 13.02
CA GLY A 94 -3.38 10.71 14.33
C GLY A 94 -2.00 10.20 14.73
N CYS A 95 -1.49 9.12 14.12
CA CYS A 95 -0.14 8.58 14.34
C CYS A 95 0.91 9.16 13.37
N THR A 96 0.62 10.28 12.72
CA THR A 96 1.48 10.85 11.68
C THR A 96 1.82 12.31 11.97
N SER A 97 2.83 12.84 11.29
CA SER A 97 3.21 14.25 11.32
C SER A 97 2.10 15.17 10.81
N LEU A 98 1.13 14.64 10.06
CA LEU A 98 0.00 15.39 9.49
C LEU A 98 -1.15 15.64 10.50
N SER A 99 -0.95 15.35 11.78
CA SER A 99 -1.92 15.58 12.85
C SER A 99 -1.26 16.00 14.16
N TYR A 100 -1.96 16.81 14.94
CA TYR A 100 -1.54 17.24 16.29
C TYR A 100 -0.12 17.86 16.38
N GLY A 101 0.39 18.41 15.27
CA GLY A 101 1.76 18.91 15.18
C GLY A 101 2.83 17.81 15.31
N GLY A 102 2.51 16.57 14.95
CA GLY A 102 3.40 15.42 14.98
C GLY A 102 3.71 14.85 16.37
N LYS A 103 3.04 15.33 17.42
CA LYS A 103 3.30 14.93 18.83
C LYS A 103 3.07 13.44 19.11
N THR A 104 2.29 12.78 18.29
CA THR A 104 1.88 11.37 18.41
C THR A 104 2.48 10.50 17.31
N ALA A 105 3.26 11.09 16.40
CA ALA A 105 4.01 10.36 15.39
C ALA A 105 5.21 9.67 16.03
N THR A 106 5.38 8.39 15.76
CA THR A 106 6.54 7.60 16.19
C THR A 106 7.23 6.99 14.97
N GLN A 107 8.31 6.25 15.19
CA GLN A 107 8.94 5.45 14.12
C GLN A 107 8.01 4.33 13.61
N TRP A 108 6.94 4.01 14.35
CA TRP A 108 6.07 2.87 14.09
C TRP A 108 4.65 3.33 13.74
N PRO A 109 3.93 2.58 12.89
CA PRO A 109 2.65 3.02 12.35
C PRO A 109 1.50 3.05 13.38
N ASP A 110 1.72 2.56 14.60
CA ASP A 110 0.71 2.35 15.65
C ASP A 110 0.81 3.34 16.83
N CYS A 111 1.42 4.51 16.62
CA CYS A 111 1.63 5.55 17.65
C CYS A 111 2.46 5.05 18.86
N SER A 112 3.15 3.91 18.75
CA SER A 112 3.89 3.30 19.85
C SER A 112 5.38 3.29 19.57
N GLU A 113 6.17 3.17 20.63
CA GLU A 113 7.60 2.87 20.54
C GLU A 113 7.83 1.38 20.72
N HIS A 114 8.73 0.83 19.90
CA HIS A 114 9.12 -0.58 19.94
C HIS A 114 10.64 -0.71 19.80
N PRO A 115 11.24 -1.79 20.33
CA PRO A 115 12.66 -2.08 20.14
C PRO A 115 13.05 -2.16 18.66
N GLU A 116 14.30 -1.84 18.34
CA GLU A 116 14.81 -1.94 16.96
C GLU A 116 14.75 -3.38 16.43
N ASP A 117 14.93 -4.36 17.33
CA ASP A 117 14.86 -5.79 17.03
C ASP A 117 13.45 -6.39 17.22
N TRP A 118 12.39 -5.57 17.19
CA TRP A 118 11.03 -6.06 17.42
C TRP A 118 10.64 -7.21 16.47
N HIS A 119 10.26 -8.33 17.08
CA HIS A 119 9.98 -9.58 16.39
C HIS A 119 8.80 -10.32 17.04
N ALA A 120 8.20 -11.23 16.27
CA ALA A 120 7.16 -12.13 16.74
C ALA A 120 7.70 -13.09 17.82
N PRO A 121 6.85 -13.57 18.74
CA PRO A 121 7.28 -14.37 19.88
C PRO A 121 7.76 -15.80 19.53
N GLY A 122 7.72 -16.18 18.25
CA GLY A 122 8.17 -17.50 17.81
C GLY A 122 7.92 -17.78 16.33
N LEU A 123 8.35 -18.96 15.90
CA LEU A 123 8.18 -19.40 14.51
C LEU A 123 6.69 -19.52 14.14
N GLY A 124 6.33 -18.97 12.98
CA GLY A 124 4.96 -18.97 12.49
C GLY A 124 4.03 -17.99 13.22
N LYS A 125 4.55 -17.17 14.14
CA LYS A 125 3.81 -16.10 14.80
C LYS A 125 4.04 -14.77 14.11
N CYS A 126 3.13 -13.83 14.32
CA CYS A 126 3.20 -12.46 13.85
C CYS A 126 3.49 -11.50 15.01
N LEU A 127 3.80 -10.23 14.71
CA LEU A 127 4.02 -9.23 15.76
C LEU A 127 2.83 -9.12 16.73
N VAL A 128 1.60 -9.24 16.23
CA VAL A 128 0.36 -9.20 17.03
C VAL A 128 0.24 -10.32 18.07
N ASP A 129 1.01 -11.40 17.91
CA ASP A 129 1.01 -12.50 18.87
C ASP A 129 1.88 -12.20 20.09
N ASN A 130 2.62 -11.09 20.11
CA ASN A 130 3.36 -10.65 21.28
C ASN A 130 2.41 -10.38 22.47
N PRO A 131 2.89 -10.49 23.72
CA PRO A 131 2.05 -10.28 24.91
C PRO A 131 1.35 -8.91 24.98
N ASP A 132 1.89 -7.90 24.30
CA ASP A 132 1.30 -6.55 24.21
C ASP A 132 0.19 -6.42 23.16
N GLY A 133 0.00 -7.44 22.31
CA GLY A 133 -0.98 -7.45 21.23
C GLY A 133 -0.72 -6.43 20.11
N LYS A 134 0.49 -5.86 20.02
CA LYS A 134 0.79 -4.75 19.09
C LYS A 134 1.36 -5.24 17.76
N GLY A 135 1.41 -4.34 16.77
CA GLY A 135 2.03 -4.64 15.47
C GLY A 135 1.17 -5.42 14.47
N GLY A 136 -0.07 -5.75 14.84
CA GLY A 136 -1.04 -6.36 13.90
C GLY A 136 -1.21 -5.56 12.61
N ALA A 137 -1.20 -4.23 12.70
CA ALA A 137 -1.32 -3.31 11.57
C ALA A 137 -0.35 -3.64 10.41
N MET A 138 0.84 -4.14 10.72
CA MET A 138 1.92 -4.36 9.76
C MET A 138 1.89 -5.72 9.07
N HIS A 139 1.15 -6.71 9.58
CA HIS A 139 1.11 -8.07 9.03
C HIS A 139 2.48 -8.68 8.72
N THR A 140 3.41 -8.54 9.66
CA THR A 140 4.76 -9.08 9.53
C THR A 140 5.17 -9.80 10.80
N GLN A 141 6.21 -10.63 10.70
CA GLN A 141 6.85 -11.26 11.86
C GLN A 141 7.96 -10.36 12.42
N ASN A 142 8.65 -9.63 11.54
CA ASN A 142 9.69 -8.66 11.84
C ASN A 142 10.04 -7.88 10.54
N TYR A 143 11.10 -7.06 10.58
CA TYR A 143 11.59 -6.32 9.42
C TYR A 143 11.90 -7.21 8.19
N THR A 144 12.58 -8.35 8.39
CA THR A 144 13.09 -9.21 7.30
C THR A 144 11.97 -9.95 6.53
N THR A 145 10.79 -10.06 7.13
CA THR A 145 9.63 -10.72 6.52
C THR A 145 8.69 -9.76 5.80
N THR A 146 9.01 -8.47 5.73
CA THR A 146 8.20 -7.48 5.02
C THR A 146 8.22 -7.74 3.50
N ALA A 147 7.09 -7.48 2.83
CA ALA A 147 6.93 -7.77 1.40
C ALA A 147 7.25 -6.57 0.48
N GLY A 148 7.61 -5.42 1.07
CA GLY A 148 7.86 -4.15 0.38
C GLY A 148 6.58 -3.38 0.00
N THR A 149 6.72 -2.06 -0.13
CA THR A 149 5.66 -1.12 -0.58
C THR A 149 6.23 -0.28 -1.72
N ALA A 150 5.36 0.23 -2.60
CA ALA A 150 5.79 0.97 -3.78
C ALA A 150 5.01 2.27 -3.99
N PHE A 151 5.64 3.20 -4.71
CA PHE A 151 5.00 4.37 -5.30
C PHE A 151 4.94 4.22 -6.81
N ALA A 152 3.76 4.52 -7.36
CA ALA A 152 3.52 4.57 -8.80
C ALA A 152 3.15 5.99 -9.24
N ILE A 153 3.49 6.34 -10.47
CA ILE A 153 3.25 7.66 -11.05
C ILE A 153 2.60 7.53 -12.43
N SER A 154 1.69 8.47 -12.73
CA SER A 154 1.13 8.68 -14.06
C SER A 154 1.24 10.16 -14.39
N TYR A 155 1.78 10.48 -15.57
CA TYR A 155 1.86 11.87 -16.06
C TYR A 155 0.53 12.31 -16.67
N GLN A 156 -0.51 12.36 -15.84
CA GLN A 156 -1.84 12.86 -16.18
C GLN A 156 -2.29 13.87 -15.12
N SER A 157 -2.68 15.07 -15.56
CA SER A 157 -3.22 16.09 -14.65
C SER A 157 -4.68 15.83 -14.26
N ASP A 158 -5.43 15.15 -15.14
CA ASP A 158 -6.80 14.73 -14.87
C ASP A 158 -6.80 13.31 -14.32
N VAL A 159 -7.13 13.17 -13.03
CA VAL A 159 -7.17 11.87 -12.34
C VAL A 159 -8.08 10.85 -13.03
N LYS A 160 -9.13 11.31 -13.73
CA LYS A 160 -10.07 10.43 -14.46
C LYS A 160 -9.42 9.74 -15.67
N LYS A 161 -8.26 10.25 -16.13
CA LYS A 161 -7.46 9.67 -17.22
C LYS A 161 -6.35 8.77 -16.69
N VAL A 162 -6.15 8.69 -15.38
CA VAL A 162 -5.19 7.74 -14.78
C VAL A 162 -5.79 6.35 -14.84
N THR A 163 -5.02 5.39 -15.33
CA THR A 163 -5.41 3.98 -15.45
C THR A 163 -4.29 3.07 -14.97
N MET A 164 -4.58 1.77 -14.80
CA MET A 164 -3.55 0.77 -14.46
C MET A 164 -2.41 0.75 -15.48
N GLU A 165 -2.73 1.00 -16.75
CA GLU A 165 -1.82 0.89 -17.89
C GLU A 165 -0.87 2.09 -17.99
N ASN A 166 -1.25 3.25 -17.44
CA ASN A 166 -0.40 4.45 -17.45
C ASN A 166 0.22 4.77 -16.08
N LEU A 167 -0.03 3.94 -15.06
CA LEU A 167 0.70 3.96 -13.80
C LEU A 167 1.98 3.13 -13.90
N VAL A 168 3.08 3.74 -13.51
CA VAL A 168 4.41 3.11 -13.51
C VAL A 168 4.98 3.16 -12.10
N VAL A 169 5.33 1.99 -11.55
CA VAL A 169 6.08 1.91 -10.29
C VAL A 169 7.46 2.54 -10.50
N PHE A 170 7.76 3.61 -9.77
CA PHE A 170 9.04 4.34 -9.88
C PHE A 170 9.92 4.17 -8.63
N SER A 171 9.34 3.76 -7.50
CA SER A 171 10.07 3.54 -6.25
C SER A 171 9.47 2.38 -5.47
N VAL A 172 10.32 1.54 -4.91
CA VAL A 172 9.99 0.50 -3.94
C VAL A 172 10.79 0.75 -2.68
N VAL A 173 10.14 0.73 -1.52
CA VAL A 173 10.77 1.10 -0.25
C VAL A 173 11.77 0.03 0.19
N GLU A 174 13.04 0.41 0.10
CA GLU A 174 14.11 0.24 1.12
C GLU A 174 15.05 1.47 1.09
N GLN A 175 14.46 2.69 0.95
CA GLN A 175 15.11 3.96 0.58
C GLN A 175 15.39 4.10 -0.93
N CYS A 176 14.85 5.18 -1.52
CA CYS A 176 15.03 5.52 -2.94
C CYS A 176 16.13 6.57 -3.10
N ASN A 177 17.06 6.34 -4.02
CA ASN A 177 18.05 7.32 -4.44
C ASN A 177 18.01 7.40 -5.96
N VAL A 178 17.57 8.54 -6.47
CA VAL A 178 17.79 8.96 -7.86
C VAL A 178 18.71 10.24 -7.67
N THR A 179 19.60 10.75 -8.55
CA THR A 179 20.36 12.09 -8.51
C THR A 179 20.40 13.03 -9.81
N ASN A 180 19.76 14.22 -9.93
CA ASN A 180 19.77 15.16 -11.12
C ASN A 180 19.44 14.59 -12.54
N ALA A 181 18.16 14.65 -12.97
CA ALA A 181 17.78 14.35 -14.36
C ALA A 181 16.88 15.45 -14.92
N VAL A 182 17.46 16.28 -15.79
CA VAL A 182 16.69 17.02 -16.80
C VAL A 182 16.43 16.03 -17.93
N SER A 183 15.51 15.10 -17.69
CA SER A 183 15.17 14.08 -18.68
C SER A 183 13.85 14.46 -19.34
N THR A 184 13.89 14.65 -20.65
CA THR A 184 12.67 14.70 -21.49
C THR A 184 12.20 13.29 -21.86
N LYS A 185 12.92 12.24 -21.44
CA LYS A 185 12.52 10.85 -21.69
C LYS A 185 11.18 10.57 -21.04
N LYS A 186 10.33 9.93 -21.82
CA LYS A 186 8.99 9.57 -21.37
C LYS A 186 9.07 8.28 -20.57
N LEU A 187 8.10 8.07 -19.69
CA LEU A 187 7.89 6.75 -19.13
C LEU A 187 7.53 5.79 -20.27
N GLY A 188 8.15 4.61 -20.27
CA GLY A 188 7.72 3.54 -21.15
C GLY A 188 6.35 3.01 -20.74
N THR A 189 5.69 2.28 -21.63
CA THR A 189 4.43 1.61 -21.33
C THR A 189 4.65 0.52 -20.28
N ALA A 190 4.01 0.67 -19.12
CA ALA A 190 4.13 -0.30 -18.04
C ALA A 190 3.41 -1.61 -18.34
N LYS A 191 4.07 -2.72 -18.03
CA LYS A 191 3.51 -4.07 -18.12
C LYS A 191 3.18 -4.62 -16.73
N PRO A 192 2.17 -5.50 -16.59
CA PRO A 192 1.94 -6.20 -15.33
C PRO A 192 3.20 -6.94 -14.85
N PRO A 193 3.54 -6.92 -13.55
CA PRO A 193 4.65 -7.71 -13.04
C PRO A 193 4.33 -9.21 -13.09
N VAL A 194 5.36 -10.03 -13.25
CA VAL A 194 5.25 -11.49 -13.32
C VAL A 194 6.07 -12.10 -12.19
N ALA A 195 5.54 -13.16 -11.57
CA ALA A 195 6.27 -13.96 -10.61
C ALA A 195 7.52 -14.58 -11.27
N CYS A 196 8.68 -14.28 -10.70
CA CYS A 196 9.98 -14.70 -11.21
C CYS A 196 10.94 -15.12 -10.09
N ARG A 197 10.41 -15.50 -8.92
CA ARG A 197 11.19 -15.95 -7.76
C ARG A 197 12.16 -17.07 -8.12
N ASP A 198 11.68 -18.06 -8.87
CA ASP A 198 12.43 -19.28 -9.15
C ASP A 198 13.31 -19.17 -10.40
N ASP A 199 13.10 -18.13 -11.23
CA ASP A 199 13.91 -17.83 -12.41
C ASP A 199 13.86 -16.33 -12.73
N SER A 200 14.92 -15.60 -12.38
CA SER A 200 15.01 -14.16 -12.58
C SER A 200 15.00 -13.74 -14.06
N LYS A 201 15.29 -14.66 -15.00
CA LYS A 201 15.20 -14.39 -16.44
C LYS A 201 13.76 -14.18 -16.91
N LYS A 202 12.78 -14.65 -16.13
CA LYS A 202 11.35 -14.45 -16.39
C LYS A 202 10.83 -13.10 -15.89
N CYS A 203 11.63 -12.35 -15.12
CA CYS A 203 11.20 -11.06 -14.59
C CYS A 203 10.93 -10.07 -15.73
N VAL A 204 9.87 -9.26 -15.57
CA VAL A 204 9.56 -8.17 -16.48
C VAL A 204 10.60 -7.06 -16.33
N ALA A 205 11.40 -6.87 -17.38
CA ALA A 205 12.30 -5.73 -17.51
C ALA A 205 11.51 -4.46 -17.88
N GLY A 206 12.02 -3.31 -17.45
CA GLY A 206 11.44 -2.01 -17.77
C GLY A 206 10.28 -1.60 -16.87
N PRO A 207 9.46 -0.63 -17.31
CA PRO A 207 8.36 -0.09 -16.53
C PRO A 207 7.33 -1.16 -16.19
N LYS A 208 6.98 -1.22 -14.91
CA LYS A 208 6.03 -2.18 -14.34
C LYS A 208 4.83 -1.44 -13.75
N GLN A 209 3.65 -2.04 -13.89
CA GLN A 209 2.42 -1.55 -13.27
C GLN A 209 2.46 -1.79 -11.75
N MET A 210 1.58 -1.11 -11.01
CA MET A 210 1.30 -1.51 -9.63
C MET A 210 0.66 -2.90 -9.56
N ILE A 211 0.74 -3.58 -8.43
CA ILE A 211 0.12 -4.88 -8.23
C ILE A 211 -1.34 -4.68 -7.82
N ALA A 212 -2.26 -5.18 -8.63
CA ALA A 212 -3.67 -5.39 -8.28
C ALA A 212 -3.91 -6.89 -8.15
N TRP A 213 -4.21 -7.35 -6.93
CA TRP A 213 -4.37 -8.77 -6.61
C TRP A 213 -5.45 -8.98 -5.54
N ASN A 214 -6.06 -10.17 -5.54
CA ASN A 214 -7.13 -10.58 -4.62
C ASN A 214 -8.39 -9.70 -4.62
N GLN A 215 -8.68 -9.07 -5.76
CA GLN A 215 -9.92 -8.34 -6.01
C GLN A 215 -10.91 -9.23 -6.77
N ALA A 216 -12.19 -8.86 -6.78
CA ALA A 216 -13.17 -9.57 -7.60
C ALA A 216 -12.96 -9.28 -9.10
N GLU A 217 -12.49 -8.09 -9.44
CA GLU A 217 -12.22 -7.67 -10.82
C GLU A 217 -10.96 -6.80 -10.90
N GLY A 218 -10.31 -6.79 -12.08
CA GLY A 218 -9.21 -5.87 -12.37
C GLY A 218 -7.85 -6.28 -11.78
N ASN A 219 -7.69 -7.54 -11.36
CA ASN A 219 -6.38 -8.09 -11.01
C ASN A 219 -5.45 -8.10 -12.23
N ASN A 220 -4.18 -7.79 -12.03
CA ASN A 220 -3.15 -7.86 -13.09
C ASN A 220 -2.05 -8.89 -12.80
N VAL A 221 -2.12 -9.56 -11.64
CA VAL A 221 -1.29 -10.73 -11.30
C VAL A 221 -2.23 -11.93 -11.14
N PRO A 222 -1.95 -13.08 -11.79
CA PRO A 222 -2.75 -14.29 -11.60
C PRO A 222 -2.54 -14.89 -10.20
N ASP A 223 -3.27 -15.96 -9.88
CA ASP A 223 -2.90 -16.77 -8.73
C ASP A 223 -1.57 -17.48 -9.02
N ILE A 224 -0.57 -17.17 -8.20
CA ILE A 224 0.81 -17.68 -8.29
C ILE A 224 1.14 -18.61 -7.12
N GLY A 225 0.15 -19.01 -6.32
CA GLY A 225 0.32 -19.89 -5.15
C GLY A 225 0.90 -19.20 -3.91
N TYR A 226 1.14 -17.89 -3.98
CA TYR A 226 1.56 -17.05 -2.86
C TYR A 226 1.18 -15.58 -3.10
N SER A 227 1.15 -14.76 -2.05
CA SER A 227 0.85 -13.32 -2.19
C SER A 227 1.98 -12.59 -2.93
N PRO A 228 1.68 -11.85 -4.03
CA PRO A 228 2.67 -11.01 -4.69
C PRO A 228 3.10 -9.85 -3.78
N GLY A 229 4.35 -9.41 -3.91
CA GLY A 229 4.89 -8.28 -3.15
C GLY A 229 5.82 -7.41 -3.99
N TYR A 230 6.10 -6.20 -3.52
CA TYR A 230 7.04 -5.28 -4.17
C TYR A 230 8.47 -5.65 -3.78
N ASN A 231 8.96 -6.76 -4.31
CA ASN A 231 10.29 -7.30 -4.03
C ASN A 231 10.84 -8.12 -5.21
N ALA A 232 12.04 -8.69 -5.03
CA ALA A 232 12.74 -9.44 -6.08
C ALA A 232 11.96 -10.63 -6.65
N ARG A 233 11.00 -11.21 -5.89
CA ARG A 233 10.16 -12.32 -6.35
C ARG A 233 9.23 -11.93 -7.50
N MET A 234 8.96 -10.63 -7.65
CA MET A 234 8.14 -10.03 -8.71
C MET A 234 8.97 -9.13 -9.64
N GLY A 235 10.31 -9.18 -9.55
CA GLY A 235 11.21 -8.39 -10.39
C GLY A 235 11.34 -6.93 -9.99
N PHE A 236 10.92 -6.55 -8.77
CA PHE A 236 11.15 -5.21 -8.24
C PHE A 236 12.46 -5.16 -7.47
N LYS A 237 13.29 -4.16 -7.78
CA LYS A 237 14.50 -3.87 -7.01
C LYS A 237 14.17 -2.93 -5.87
N ALA A 238 14.83 -3.08 -4.73
CA ALA A 238 14.76 -2.10 -3.65
C ALA A 238 15.21 -0.71 -4.17
N GLY A 239 14.52 0.34 -3.75
CA GLY A 239 14.79 1.72 -4.13
C GLY A 239 14.21 2.11 -5.50
N ALA A 240 15.00 2.86 -6.26
CA ALA A 240 14.57 3.50 -7.50
C ALA A 240 14.44 2.52 -8.66
N GLN A 241 13.35 2.62 -9.43
CA GLN A 241 13.20 1.87 -10.68
C GLN A 241 13.79 2.72 -11.83
N ASN A 242 15.06 2.48 -12.16
CA ASN A 242 15.80 3.29 -13.13
C ASN A 242 15.63 2.87 -14.60
N ASP A 243 14.99 1.72 -14.86
CA ASP A 243 14.79 1.14 -16.19
C ASP A 243 13.42 1.49 -16.80
N ILE A 244 12.71 2.48 -16.26
CA ILE A 244 11.32 2.79 -16.62
C ILE A 244 11.15 3.79 -17.77
N PHE A 245 12.23 4.32 -18.33
CA PHE A 245 12.22 5.41 -19.30
C PHE A 245 12.53 4.91 -20.72
N VAL A 246 11.90 5.53 -21.73
CA VAL A 246 12.16 5.34 -23.17
C VAL A 246 12.68 6.62 -23.81
#